data_AF-A0A377I2Z7-F1
#
_entry.id   AF-A0A377I2Z7-F1
#
_cell.length_a   1.000
_cell.length_b   1.000
_cell.length_c   1.000
_cell.angle_alpha   90.00
_cell.angle_beta   90.00
_cell.angle_gamma   90.00
#
_symmetry.space_group_name_H-M   'P 1'
#
loop_
_entity.id
_entity.type
_entity.pdbx_description
1 polymer ?
#
loop_
_entity_poly.entity_id
_entity_poly.type
_entity_poly.pdbx_seq_one_letter_code
_entity_poly.pdbx_strand_id
1 'polypeptide(L)' 'MFLKYVKVVLDKYIDEEGEGWTIVDVFGGSGLLSHTAKQLKPKATVIYNDFDGYNERLSKEIKVKIINKINNFNGYKDLA' A
#
# COMPACT_ATOMS: atom_id res chain seq x y z
N MET A 1 -10.11 -10.51 7.29
CA MET A 1 -10.92 -10.01 6.14
C MET A 1 -10.08 -9.16 5.19
N PHE A 2 -9.29 -8.18 5.65
CA PHE A 2 -8.40 -7.37 4.77
C PHE A 2 -7.09 -8.07 4.36
N LEU A 3 -6.27 -8.50 5.33
CA LEU A 3 -4.96 -9.11 5.02
C LEU A 3 -5.06 -10.33 4.11
N LYS A 4 -6.15 -11.11 4.19
CA LYS A 4 -6.41 -12.25 3.32
C LYS A 4 -6.34 -11.86 1.83
N TYR A 5 -6.90 -10.72 1.44
CA TYR A 5 -6.83 -10.24 0.05
C TYR A 5 -5.42 -9.85 -0.34
N VAL A 6 -4.69 -9.17 0.55
CA VAL A 6 -3.29 -8.82 0.31
C VAL A 6 -2.44 -10.07 0.10
N LYS A 7 -2.63 -11.12 0.92
CA LYS A 7 -1.92 -12.40 0.73
C LYS A 7 -2.21 -13.00 -0.63
N VAL A 8 -3.48 -13.05 -1.04
CA VAL A 8 -3.90 -13.56 -2.35
C VAL A 8 -3.25 -12.77 -3.49
N VAL A 9 -3.16 -11.44 -3.39
CA VAL A 9 -2.51 -10.60 -4.40
C VAL A 9 -1.00 -10.88 -4.45
N LEU A 10 -0.32 -10.92 -3.30
CA LEU A 10 1.11 -11.20 -3.24
C LEU A 10 1.43 -12.58 -3.82
N ASP A 11 0.64 -13.61 -3.49
CA ASP A 11 0.86 -14.97 -4.02
C ASP A 11 0.51 -15.10 -5.50
N LYS A 12 -0.41 -14.28 -6.00
CA LYS A 12 -0.78 -14.29 -7.42
C LYS A 12 0.31 -13.68 -8.32
N TYR A 13 1.07 -12.71 -7.82
CA TYR A 13 1.98 -11.92 -8.65
C TYR A 13 3.46 -12.04 -8.29
N ILE A 14 3.79 -12.57 -7.11
CA ILE A 14 5.16 -12.73 -6.64
C ILE A 14 5.42 -14.21 -6.42
N ASP A 15 6.29 -14.75 -7.27
CA ASP A 15 6.64 -16.17 -7.27
C ASP A 15 7.39 -16.56 -5.98
N GLU A 16 7.13 -17.79 -5.52
CA GLU A 16 7.83 -18.44 -4.41
C GLU A 16 8.00 -17.51 -3.18
N GLU A 17 9.24 -17.33 -2.74
CA GLU A 17 9.64 -16.49 -1.62
C GLU A 17 9.97 -15.04 -2.01
N GLY A 18 9.78 -14.67 -3.28
CA GLY A 18 9.97 -13.32 -3.81
C GLY A 18 11.42 -12.92 -4.08
N GLU A 19 12.28 -13.86 -4.46
CA GLU A 19 13.66 -13.55 -4.84
C GLU A 19 13.69 -12.58 -6.04
N GLY A 20 14.53 -11.54 -5.96
CA GLY A 20 14.62 -10.48 -6.97
C GLY A 20 13.50 -9.45 -6.97
N TRP A 21 12.46 -9.61 -6.14
CA TRP A 21 11.37 -8.65 -6.02
C TRP A 21 11.68 -7.55 -5.00
N THR A 22 11.21 -6.33 -5.31
CA THR A 22 11.16 -5.21 -4.37
C THR A 22 9.72 -4.76 -4.18
N ILE A 23 9.24 -4.82 -2.93
CA ILE A 23 7.90 -4.39 -2.54
C ILE A 23 8.03 -3.06 -1.80
N VAL A 24 7.38 -2.01 -2.29
CA VAL A 24 7.45 -0.66 -1.69
C VAL A 24 6.09 -0.29 -1.10
N ASP A 25 6.06 -0.10 0.21
CA ASP A 25 4.90 0.34 0.96
C ASP A 25 5.03 1.83 1.30
N VAL A 26 4.41 2.67 0.47
CA VAL A 26 4.60 4.13 0.48
C VAL A 26 3.76 4.87 1.54
N PHE A 27 2.76 4.21 2.13
CA PHE A 27 1.87 4.74 3.17
C PHE A 27 1.59 3.66 4.22
N GLY A 28 2.67 3.06 4.73
CA GLY A 28 2.59 1.83 5.51
C GLY A 28 1.94 2.00 6.88
N GLY A 29 1.84 3.24 7.39
CA GLY A 29 1.19 3.55 8.67
C GLY A 29 1.77 2.75 9.82
N SER A 30 1.08 1.69 10.26
CA SER A 30 1.57 0.80 11.32
C SER A 30 2.58 -0.26 10.85
N GLY A 31 2.86 -0.33 9.55
CA GLY A 31 3.75 -1.35 8.95
C GLY A 31 3.11 -2.72 8.79
N LEU A 32 1.80 -2.86 9.02
CA LEU A 32 1.10 -4.14 8.97
C LEU A 32 1.26 -4.85 7.61
N LEU A 33 1.20 -4.09 6.51
CA LEU A 33 1.33 -4.65 5.16
C LEU A 33 2.77 -5.03 4.84
N SER A 34 3.72 -4.13 5.11
CA SER A 34 5.16 -4.41 4.98
C SER A 34 5.60 -5.64 5.78
N HIS A 35 5.16 -5.76 7.03
CA HIS A 35 5.44 -6.92 7.87
C HIS A 35 4.86 -8.20 7.27
N THR A 36 3.58 -8.16 6.85
CA THR A 36 2.91 -9.32 6.24
C THR A 36 3.60 -9.74 4.94
N ALA A 37 3.99 -8.78 4.11
CA ALA A 37 4.69 -9.04 2.85
C ALA A 37 6.05 -9.69 3.11
N LYS A 38 6.83 -9.20 4.09
CA LYS A 38 8.13 -9.77 4.42
C LYS A 38 8.01 -11.18 5.02
N GLN A 39 6.96 -11.47 5.78
CA GLN A 39 6.71 -12.82 6.28
C GLN A 39 6.35 -13.82 5.18
N LEU A 40 5.56 -13.40 4.18
CA LEU A 40 5.13 -14.29 3.10
C LEU A 40 6.19 -14.46 2.02
N LYS A 41 6.96 -13.40 1.74
CA LYS A 41 7.99 -13.36 0.70
C LYS A 41 9.34 -13.01 1.36
N PRO A 42 9.95 -13.94 2.11
CA PRO A 42 11.13 -13.66 2.93
C PRO A 42 12.36 -13.26 2.12
N LYS A 43 12.45 -13.65 0.85
CA LYS A 43 13.55 -13.25 -0.05
C LYS A 43 13.31 -11.93 -0.78
N ALA A 44 12.08 -11.41 -0.75
CA ALA A 44 11.80 -10.08 -1.30
C ALA A 44 12.46 -8.98 -0.47
N THR A 45 12.93 -7.94 -1.14
CA THR A 45 13.29 -6.67 -0.50
C THR A 45 12.00 -5.92 -0.20
N VAL A 46 11.78 -5.53 1.05
CA VAL A 46 10.59 -4.76 1.45
C VAL A 46 11.05 -3.41 1.97
N ILE A 47 10.60 -2.35 1.30
CA ILE A 47 10.85 -0.96 1.69
C ILE A 47 9.58 -0.42 2.32
N TYR A 48 9.68 -0.07 3.59
CA TYR A 48 8.59 0.47 4.40
C TYR A 48 8.78 1.96 4.61
N ASN A 49 7.73 2.73 4.32
CA ASN A 49 7.62 4.15 4.65
C ASN A 49 6.31 4.38 5.41
N ASP A 50 6.40 4.73 6.69
CA ASP A 50 5.24 5.07 7.52
C ASP A 50 4.48 6.30 6.98
N PHE A 51 5.23 7.21 6.34
CA PHE A 51 4.79 8.53 5.90
C PHE A 51 4.00 9.28 6.99
N ASP A 52 4.43 9.12 8.24
CA ASP A 52 3.70 9.65 9.39
C ASP A 52 3.55 11.17 9.35
N GLY A 53 2.44 11.66 9.92
CA GLY A 53 2.12 13.08 9.93
C GLY A 53 1.77 13.66 8.55
N TYR A 54 1.61 12.85 7.49
CA TYR A 54 1.17 13.36 6.19
C TYR A 54 -0.17 14.10 6.27
N ASN A 55 -1.10 13.62 7.10
CA ASN A 55 -2.35 14.30 7.34
C ASN A 55 -2.14 15.70 7.94
N GLU A 56 -1.12 15.90 8.76
CA GLU A 56 -0.83 17.21 9.35
C GLU A 56 -0.05 18.12 8.39
N ARG A 57 0.84 17.53 7.57
CA ARG A 57 1.63 18.23 6.54
C ARG A 57 0.79 18.70 5.35
N LEU A 58 -0.31 18.03 5.05
CA LEU A 58 -1.22 18.42 3.98
C LEU A 58 -2.14 19.55 4.43
N SER A 59 -2.04 20.71 3.77
CA SER A 59 -2.96 21.82 4.01
C SER A 59 -4.41 21.43 3.70
N LYS A 60 -5.36 22.14 4.31
CA LYS A 60 -6.79 21.94 4.04
C LYS A 60 -7.11 22.13 2.55
N GLU A 61 -6.49 23.09 1.87
CA GLU A 61 -6.70 23.26 0.42
C GLU A 61 -6.19 22.07 -0.39
N ILE A 62 -5.03 21.50 -0.03
CA ILE A 62 -4.47 20.34 -0.73
C ILE A 62 -5.36 19.11 -0.54
N LYS A 63 -5.85 18.86 0.69
CA LYS A 63 -6.78 17.76 0.97
C LYS A 63 -8.05 17.85 0.12
N VAL A 64 -8.65 19.05 0.03
CA VAL A 64 -9.83 19.29 -0.82
C VAL A 64 -9.52 19.01 -2.30
N LYS A 65 -8.35 19.44 -2.80
CA LYS A 65 -7.92 19.16 -4.18
C LYS A 65 -7.77 17.65 -4.43
N ILE A 66 -7.16 16.91 -3.51
CA ILE A 66 -6.98 15.46 -3.60
C ILE A 66 -8.35 14.76 -3.63
N ILE A 67 -9.26 15.11 -2.71
CA ILE A 67 -10.61 14.55 -2.66
C ILE A 67 -11.36 14.80 -3.96
N ASN A 68 -11.33 16.02 -4.48
CA ASN A 68 -11.97 16.34 -5.77
C ASN A 68 -11.37 15.53 -6.92
N LYS A 69 -10.05 15.32 -6.91
CA LYS A 69 -9.38 14.52 -7.95
C LYS A 69 -9.76 13.04 -7.87
N ILE A 70 -9.90 12.48 -6.67
CA ILE A 70 -10.40 11.12 -6.44
C ILE A 70 -11.87 11.01 -6.88
N ASN A 71 -12.71 11.96 -6.47
CA ASN A 71 -14.13 11.98 -6.83
C ASN A 71 -14.35 12.10 -8.35
N ASN A 72 -13.48 12.82 -9.05
CA ASN A 72 -13.53 12.96 -10.50
C ASN A 72 -12.68 11.92 -11.26
N PHE A 73 -12.09 10.94 -10.55
CA PHE A 73 -11.35 9.88 -11.19
C PHE A 73 -12.33 8.93 -11.90
N ASN A 74 -12.21 8.83 -13.23
CA ASN A 74 -13.02 7.93 -14.08
C ASN A 74 -12.39 6.55 -14.27
N GLY A 75 -11.33 6.21 -13.53
CA GLY A 75 -10.77 4.86 -13.50
C GLY A 75 -11.52 3.95 -12.52
N TYR A 76 -10.99 2.73 -12.32
CA TYR A 76 -11.59 1.76 -11.41
C TYR A 76 -11.72 2.33 -9.99
N LYS A 77 -12.97 2.47 -9.53
CA LYS A 77 -13.33 2.81 -8.16
C LYS A 77 -13.98 1.58 -7.55
N ASP A 78 -13.19 0.83 -6.79
CA ASP A 78 -13.79 -0.10 -5.84
C ASP A 78 -14.28 0.73 -4.65
N LEU A 79 -15.54 1.14 -4.75
CA LEU A 79 -16.30 1.68 -3.63
C LEU A 79 -17.18 0.52 -3.15
N ALA A 80 -16.66 -0.24 -2.19
CA ALA A 80 -17.56 -0.88 -1.24
C ALA A 80 -18.40 0.22 -0.55
#